data_AF-A0A8K0W639-F1
#
_entry.id   AF-A0A8K0W639-F1
#
_cell.length_a   1.000
_cell.length_b   1.000
_cell.length_c   1.000
_cell.angle_alpha   90.00
_cell.angle_beta   90.00
_cell.angle_gamma   90.00
#
_symmetry.space_group_name_H-M   'P 1'
#
loop_
_entity.id
_entity.type
_entity.pdbx_description
1 polymer ?
#
loop_
_entity_poly.entity_id
_entity_poly.type
_entity_poly.pdbx_seq_one_letter_code
_entity_poly.pdbx_strand_id
1 'polypeptide(L)'
;MSLLLAPYNDSMRLGMGFNSYTQTTCIDNAVNVENQGEVHIENPAQVVKYSDKFVQRLSDIVSNMNISKSAAIKKGTIEVHGNANSIDEDKIKASDINLVVSVQVVNQTTTVKDDAKFSEIEGVEPGTQAFTDAYGDCYISGFVDGGGFSSILSIRCLDRSKTVSVIRTIKSMIKTKSEPEDFTMDSYSLDNMSESASNALKDTEMTISVSWMGGGQIKDSKTNWDIDSVYKAAAAFPSYVAQIPQKTWAILTRYKANRTFNELAMKKEMHPLD
;
A
#
# COMPACT_ATOMS: atom_id res chain seq x y z
N MET A 1 -9.02 -17.40 -5.34
CA MET A 1 -9.64 -16.09 -5.62
C MET A 1 -8.72 -15.00 -5.09
N SER A 2 -8.45 -13.95 -5.86
CA SER A 2 -7.68 -12.80 -5.38
C SER A 2 -8.48 -12.05 -4.30
N LEU A 3 -7.87 -11.76 -3.15
CA LEU A 3 -8.48 -10.93 -2.13
C LEU A 3 -8.72 -9.51 -2.68
N LEU A 4 -9.91 -8.96 -2.45
CA LEU A 4 -10.18 -7.54 -2.70
C LEU A 4 -9.69 -6.76 -1.47
N LEU A 5 -8.78 -5.82 -1.68
CA LEU A 5 -8.12 -5.07 -0.60
C LEU A 5 -8.38 -3.58 -0.74
N ALA A 6 -8.56 -2.90 0.39
CA ALA A 6 -8.54 -1.44 0.47
C ALA A 6 -7.52 -0.98 1.54
N PRO A 7 -6.83 0.16 1.33
CA PRO A 7 -5.91 0.70 2.31
C PRO A 7 -6.60 0.89 3.66
N TYR A 8 -5.98 0.40 4.73
CA TYR A 8 -6.55 0.51 6.07
C TYR A 8 -6.59 1.98 6.55
N ASN A 9 -7.61 2.30 7.33
CA ASN A 9 -7.65 3.52 8.14
C ASN A 9 -8.27 3.24 9.51
N ASP A 10 -8.01 4.08 10.50
CA ASP A 10 -8.43 3.85 11.90
C ASP A 10 -9.94 3.93 12.14
N SER A 11 -10.73 4.37 11.17
CA SER A 11 -12.20 4.32 11.27
C SER A 11 -12.77 2.97 10.86
N MET A 12 -12.01 2.14 10.12
CA MET A 12 -12.48 0.84 9.63
C MET A 12 -12.70 -0.17 10.75
N ARG A 13 -13.81 -0.90 10.69
CA ARG A 13 -14.16 -1.98 11.64
C ARG A 13 -14.66 -3.20 10.89
N LEU A 14 -14.51 -4.38 11.50
CA LEU A 14 -15.10 -5.60 10.95
C LEU A 14 -16.62 -5.43 10.82
N GLY A 15 -17.17 -5.93 9.73
CA GLY A 15 -18.59 -5.88 9.43
C GLY A 15 -19.11 -4.53 8.95
N MET A 16 -18.27 -3.50 8.85
CA MET A 16 -18.62 -2.19 8.31
C MET A 16 -18.83 -2.25 6.79
N GLY A 17 -19.82 -1.52 6.29
CA GLY A 17 -20.04 -1.34 4.86
C GLY A 17 -18.92 -0.50 4.24
N PHE A 18 -18.61 -0.76 2.98
CA PHE A 18 -17.55 -0.07 2.26
C PHE A 18 -17.92 0.07 0.78
N ASN A 19 -17.66 1.25 0.22
CA ASN A 19 -17.76 1.48 -1.20
C ASN A 19 -16.36 1.42 -1.83
N SER A 20 -16.10 0.35 -2.59
CA SER A 20 -14.82 0.05 -3.22
C SER A 20 -14.45 1.02 -4.35
N TYR A 21 -15.44 1.67 -4.96
CA TYR A 21 -15.25 2.64 -6.04
C TYR A 21 -14.85 4.02 -5.50
N THR A 22 -15.59 4.52 -4.50
CA THR A 22 -15.30 5.81 -3.86
C THR A 22 -14.22 5.70 -2.79
N GLN A 23 -13.92 4.48 -2.33
CA GLN A 23 -12.97 4.18 -1.25
C GLN A 23 -13.40 4.83 0.08
N THR A 24 -14.69 4.75 0.39
CA THR A 24 -15.28 5.35 1.59
C THR A 24 -15.92 4.29 2.47
N THR A 25 -15.73 4.41 3.77
CA THR A 25 -16.49 3.67 4.78
C THR A 25 -17.95 4.11 4.75
N CYS A 26 -18.86 3.16 4.88
CA CYS A 26 -20.30 3.35 4.88
C CYS A 26 -20.84 3.00 6.27
N ILE A 27 -22.05 2.43 6.37
CA ILE A 27 -22.66 2.13 7.66
C ILE A 27 -21.85 1.14 8.50
N ASP A 28 -21.84 1.38 9.81
CA ASP A 28 -21.34 0.42 10.80
C ASP A 28 -22.27 -0.81 10.88
N ASN A 29 -21.69 -1.98 11.14
CA ASN A 29 -22.44 -3.24 11.27
C ASN A 29 -23.35 -3.57 10.07
N ALA A 30 -22.91 -3.25 8.85
CA ALA A 30 -23.54 -3.72 7.62
C ALA A 30 -23.73 -5.25 7.62
N VAL A 31 -22.76 -5.96 8.21
CA VAL A 31 -22.93 -7.34 8.63
C VAL A 31 -22.60 -7.47 10.12
N ASN A 32 -23.38 -8.27 10.81
CA ASN A 32 -23.13 -8.68 12.18
C ASN A 32 -22.10 -9.81 12.17
N VAL A 33 -20.93 -9.50 12.69
CA VAL A 33 -19.86 -10.45 12.95
C VAL A 33 -19.98 -10.85 14.41
N GLU A 34 -20.40 -12.08 14.72
CA GLU A 34 -20.47 -12.54 16.10
C GLU A 34 -19.06 -12.59 16.70
N ASN A 35 -18.88 -12.05 17.92
CA ASN A 35 -17.58 -11.85 18.61
C ASN A 35 -16.74 -13.14 18.86
N GLN A 36 -17.17 -14.32 18.40
CA GLN A 36 -16.50 -15.61 18.60
C GLN A 36 -15.78 -16.16 17.34
N GLY A 37 -15.64 -15.34 16.29
CA GLY A 37 -15.30 -15.80 14.95
C GLY A 37 -14.08 -15.18 14.26
N GLU A 38 -13.16 -14.50 14.94
CA GLU A 38 -11.93 -14.06 14.27
C GLU A 38 -11.02 -15.27 14.01
N VAL A 39 -10.90 -15.67 12.74
CA VAL A 39 -9.90 -16.64 12.32
C VAL A 39 -8.62 -15.86 12.05
N HIS A 40 -7.69 -16.02 12.97
CA HIS A 40 -6.32 -15.60 12.78
C HIS A 40 -5.64 -16.64 11.90
N ILE A 41 -5.48 -16.32 10.61
CA ILE A 41 -4.60 -17.08 9.73
C ILE A 41 -3.20 -16.59 10.05
N GLU A 42 -2.57 -17.22 11.04
CA GLU A 42 -1.14 -17.05 11.25
C GLU A 42 -0.43 -17.57 9.99
N ASN A 43 0.22 -16.68 9.25
CA ASN A 43 1.18 -17.13 8.27
C ASN A 43 2.42 -17.61 9.05
N PRO A 44 2.82 -18.87 8.95
CA PRO A 44 3.97 -19.38 9.70
C PRO A 44 5.29 -18.73 9.26
N ALA A 45 5.30 -18.05 8.11
CA ALA A 45 6.40 -17.25 7.63
C ALA A 45 5.90 -15.88 7.15
N GLN A 46 6.60 -14.82 7.55
CA GLN A 46 6.40 -13.47 7.05
C GLN A 46 6.59 -13.44 5.52
N VAL A 47 5.62 -12.90 4.79
CA VAL A 47 5.71 -12.75 3.33
C VAL A 47 6.24 -11.36 3.02
N VAL A 48 7.38 -11.30 2.32
CA VAL A 48 8.03 -10.03 1.95
C VAL A 48 8.08 -9.88 0.45
N LYS A 49 7.69 -8.70 -0.05
CA LYS A 49 7.74 -8.34 -1.46
C LYS A 49 8.54 -7.05 -1.63
N TYR A 50 9.67 -7.15 -2.30
CA TYR A 50 10.48 -6.02 -2.73
C TYR A 50 10.10 -5.62 -4.16
N SER A 51 10.14 -4.32 -4.45
CA SER A 51 9.96 -3.79 -5.80
C SER A 51 10.68 -2.46 -5.94
N ASP A 52 11.52 -2.36 -6.96
CA ASP A 52 12.21 -1.15 -7.40
C ASP A 52 11.87 -0.89 -8.88
N LYS A 53 11.33 0.28 -9.20
CA LYS A 53 10.87 0.58 -10.56
C LYS A 53 11.17 2.02 -10.94
N PHE A 54 11.74 2.19 -12.13
CA PHE A 54 11.78 3.50 -12.77
C PHE A 54 10.39 3.83 -13.29
N VAL A 55 9.91 5.03 -12.95
CA VAL A 55 8.57 5.49 -13.28
C VAL A 55 8.66 6.83 -13.98
N GLN A 56 7.88 6.98 -15.05
CA GLN A 56 7.79 8.24 -15.80
C GLN A 56 6.52 9.02 -15.50
N ARG A 57 5.44 8.32 -15.13
CA ARG A 57 4.13 8.92 -14.93
C ARG A 57 3.73 8.87 -13.48
N LEU A 58 3.19 9.97 -12.98
CA LEU A 58 2.62 10.06 -11.63
C LEU A 58 1.55 8.98 -11.39
N SER A 59 0.76 8.65 -12.41
CA SER A 59 -0.26 7.58 -12.34
C SER A 59 0.30 6.25 -11.88
N ASP A 60 1.52 5.94 -12.30
CA ASP A 60 2.18 4.66 -12.03
C ASP A 60 2.77 4.66 -10.61
N ILE A 61 3.17 5.84 -10.11
CA ILE A 61 3.60 6.04 -8.72
C ILE A 61 2.41 5.85 -7.77
N VAL A 62 1.28 6.50 -8.06
CA VAL A 62 0.04 6.38 -7.27
C VAL A 62 -0.42 4.92 -7.20
N SER A 63 -0.37 4.18 -8.32
CA SER A 63 -0.71 2.76 -8.32
C SER A 63 0.28 1.89 -7.54
N ASN A 64 1.58 2.21 -7.56
CA ASN A 64 2.59 1.43 -6.85
C ASN A 64 2.57 1.68 -5.34
N MET A 65 2.21 2.89 -4.92
CA MET A 65 2.13 3.28 -3.50
C MET A 65 0.78 2.97 -2.86
N ASN A 66 -0.09 2.23 -3.55
CA ASN A 66 -1.41 1.82 -3.06
C ASN A 66 -2.30 3.00 -2.64
N ILE A 67 -2.15 4.13 -3.32
CA ILE A 67 -2.95 5.32 -3.04
C ILE A 67 -4.22 5.25 -3.88
N SER A 68 -5.36 5.42 -3.23
CA SER A 68 -6.64 5.48 -3.93
C SER A 68 -6.64 6.64 -4.93
N LYS A 69 -6.85 6.34 -6.22
CA LYS A 69 -6.99 7.36 -7.28
C LYS A 69 -8.15 8.29 -6.99
N SER A 70 -9.28 7.75 -6.53
CA SER A 70 -10.46 8.52 -6.14
C SER A 70 -10.16 9.48 -4.99
N ALA A 71 -9.37 9.04 -4.00
CA ALA A 71 -8.95 9.87 -2.87
C ALA A 71 -7.98 11.00 -3.31
N ALA A 72 -7.00 10.67 -4.17
CA ALA A 72 -6.06 11.65 -4.72
C ALA A 72 -6.78 12.74 -5.53
N ILE A 73 -7.74 12.36 -6.39
CA ILE A 73 -8.52 13.31 -7.19
C ILE A 73 -9.37 14.22 -6.29
N LYS A 74 -10.04 13.65 -5.27
CA LYS A 74 -10.95 14.41 -4.41
C LYS A 74 -10.22 15.42 -3.52
N LYS A 75 -9.02 15.09 -3.05
CA LYS A 75 -8.22 15.96 -2.17
C LYS A 75 -7.36 16.97 -2.94
N GLY A 76 -7.16 16.77 -4.25
CA GLY A 76 -6.27 17.61 -5.07
C GLY A 76 -4.78 17.44 -4.74
N THR A 77 -4.46 16.59 -3.75
CA THR A 77 -3.11 16.24 -3.31
C THR A 77 -3.04 14.73 -3.11
N ILE A 78 -1.86 14.15 -3.32
CA ILE A 78 -1.62 12.74 -3.09
C ILE A 78 -1.14 12.55 -1.65
N GLU A 79 -2.09 12.34 -0.75
CA GLU A 79 -1.84 11.97 0.65
C GLU A 79 -1.73 10.45 0.78
N VAL A 80 -0.62 9.98 1.35
CA VAL A 80 -0.47 8.56 1.71
C VAL A 80 -1.17 8.37 3.05
N HIS A 81 -2.21 7.51 3.08
CA HIS A 81 -2.96 7.25 4.31
C HIS A 81 -2.03 6.71 5.40
N GLY A 82 -2.08 7.32 6.60
CA GLY A 82 -1.27 6.91 7.76
C GLY A 82 0.12 7.53 7.87
N ASN A 83 0.52 8.43 6.97
CA ASN A 83 1.77 9.17 7.08
C ASN A 83 1.58 10.64 6.63
N ALA A 84 2.15 11.60 7.36
CA ALA A 84 2.00 13.04 7.09
C ALA A 84 2.75 13.52 5.83
N ASN A 85 3.47 12.64 5.13
CA ASN A 85 4.22 13.00 3.94
C ASN A 85 3.32 12.99 2.70
N SER A 86 2.88 14.17 2.30
CA SER A 86 2.27 14.43 0.99
C SER A 86 3.30 14.21 -0.12
N ILE A 87 2.90 13.55 -1.20
CA ILE A 87 3.77 13.40 -2.38
C ILE A 87 3.87 14.74 -3.10
N ASP A 88 5.09 15.22 -3.32
CA ASP A 88 5.36 16.43 -4.10
C ASP A 88 5.26 16.13 -5.60
N GLU A 89 4.07 16.36 -6.15
CA GLU A 89 3.77 16.15 -7.57
C GLU A 89 4.64 17.02 -8.49
N ASP A 90 4.98 18.23 -8.08
CA ASP A 90 5.77 19.17 -8.88
C ASP A 90 7.22 18.68 -9.01
N LYS A 91 7.81 18.16 -7.94
CA LYS A 91 9.15 17.54 -7.98
C LYS A 91 9.17 16.29 -8.85
N ILE A 92 8.13 15.48 -8.82
CA ILE A 92 8.02 14.28 -9.68
C ILE A 92 7.95 14.67 -11.16
N LYS A 93 7.14 15.66 -11.50
CA LYS A 93 6.98 16.16 -12.87
C LYS A 93 8.23 16.85 -13.40
N ALA A 94 8.92 17.59 -12.54
CA ALA A 94 10.14 18.32 -12.90
C ALA A 94 11.38 17.42 -13.02
N SER A 95 11.32 16.19 -12.49
CA SER A 95 12.42 15.24 -12.51
C SER A 95 12.50 14.49 -13.84
N ASP A 96 13.72 14.30 -14.34
CA ASP A 96 13.98 13.52 -15.56
C ASP A 96 13.92 12.01 -15.27
N ILE A 97 14.14 11.62 -14.01
CA ILE A 97 14.12 10.23 -13.54
C ILE A 97 13.37 10.17 -12.21
N ASN A 98 12.36 9.31 -12.11
CA ASN A 98 11.78 8.92 -10.83
C ASN A 98 12.00 7.44 -10.59
N LEU A 99 12.52 7.07 -9.42
CA LEU A 99 12.70 5.70 -8.97
C LEU A 99 11.82 5.47 -7.75
N VAL A 100 10.95 4.47 -7.82
CA VAL A 100 10.09 4.05 -6.70
C VAL A 100 10.68 2.78 -6.10
N VAL A 101 10.98 2.81 -4.81
CA VAL A 101 11.43 1.65 -4.02
C VAL A 101 10.33 1.33 -3.02
N SER A 102 9.84 0.10 -3.00
CA SER A 102 8.76 -0.33 -2.11
C SER A 102 9.05 -1.69 -1.49
N VAL A 103 8.72 -1.83 -0.21
CA VAL A 103 8.73 -3.11 0.51
C VAL A 103 7.36 -3.31 1.13
N GLN A 104 6.71 -4.42 0.78
CA GLN A 104 5.46 -4.83 1.41
C GLN A 104 5.73 -6.07 2.25
N VAL A 105 5.29 -6.03 3.49
CA VAL A 105 5.49 -7.09 4.46
C VAL A 105 4.12 -7.50 4.98
N VAL A 106 3.79 -8.79 4.88
CA VAL A 106 2.56 -9.37 5.42
C VAL A 106 2.96 -10.38 6.50
N ASN A 107 2.54 -10.09 7.73
CA ASN A 107 2.78 -10.95 8.88
C ASN A 107 1.61 -11.88 9.11
N GLN A 108 0.41 -11.31 9.15
CA GLN A 108 -0.79 -12.02 9.53
C GLN A 108 -2.00 -11.52 8.74
N THR A 109 -2.97 -12.40 8.57
CA THR A 109 -4.25 -12.03 7.99
C THR A 109 -5.35 -12.50 8.92
N THR A 110 -6.17 -11.57 9.39
CA THR A 110 -7.32 -11.85 10.24
C THR A 110 -8.56 -11.74 9.38
N THR A 111 -9.35 -12.80 9.31
CA THR A 111 -10.62 -12.83 8.59
C THR A 111 -11.74 -13.29 9.49
N VAL A 112 -12.94 -12.78 9.23
CA VAL A 112 -14.16 -13.24 9.87
C VAL A 112 -14.53 -14.63 9.33
N LYS A 113 -15.07 -15.50 10.19
CA LYS A 113 -15.68 -16.78 9.77
C LYS A 113 -16.84 -16.53 8.80
N ASP A 114 -17.22 -17.57 8.06
CA ASP A 114 -18.31 -17.51 7.07
C ASP A 114 -19.72 -17.46 7.69
N ASP A 115 -19.83 -16.86 8.89
CA ASP A 115 -21.05 -16.74 9.69
C ASP A 115 -21.55 -15.30 9.83
N ALA A 116 -20.89 -14.33 9.18
CA ALA A 116 -21.33 -12.94 9.16
C ALA A 116 -22.76 -12.83 8.61
N LYS A 117 -23.67 -12.20 9.35
CA LYS A 117 -25.08 -12.05 8.98
C LYS A 117 -25.36 -10.63 8.51
N PHE A 118 -25.89 -10.47 7.31
CA PHE A 118 -26.32 -9.18 6.78
C PHE A 118 -27.36 -8.52 7.68
N SER A 119 -27.14 -7.24 7.98
CA SER A 119 -28.00 -6.45 8.85
C SER A 119 -28.83 -5.50 7.99
N GLU A 120 -30.12 -5.80 7.81
CA GLU A 120 -31.02 -4.99 6.99
C GLU A 120 -31.48 -3.71 7.72
N ILE A 121 -31.52 -2.60 6.99
CA ILE A 121 -32.17 -1.35 7.38
C ILE A 121 -33.54 -1.31 6.72
N GLU A 122 -34.57 -1.02 7.52
CA GLU A 122 -35.93 -0.88 7.02
C GLU A 122 -36.01 0.20 5.92
N GLY A 123 -36.61 -0.14 4.78
CA GLY A 123 -36.77 0.77 3.64
C GLY A 123 -35.54 0.93 2.73
N VAL A 124 -34.42 0.24 3.02
CA VAL A 124 -33.23 0.26 2.16
C VAL A 124 -33.11 -1.07 1.40
N GLU A 125 -33.47 -1.05 0.11
CA GLU A 125 -33.53 -2.27 -0.70
C GLU A 125 -32.28 -2.48 -1.57
N PRO A 126 -31.76 -3.72 -1.67
CA PRO A 126 -30.66 -4.04 -2.56
C PRO A 126 -30.87 -3.56 -4.01
N GLY A 127 -29.82 -3.05 -4.65
CA GLY A 127 -29.88 -2.55 -6.03
C GLY A 127 -30.44 -1.14 -6.19
N THR A 128 -30.94 -0.51 -5.11
CA THR A 128 -31.33 0.90 -5.12
C THR A 128 -30.14 1.82 -4.83
N GLN A 129 -30.22 3.10 -5.23
CA GLN A 129 -29.21 4.10 -4.88
C GLN A 129 -29.08 4.26 -3.35
N ALA A 130 -30.20 4.21 -2.62
CA ALA A 130 -30.21 4.30 -1.17
C ALA A 130 -29.39 3.18 -0.51
N PHE A 131 -29.39 1.97 -1.10
CA PHE A 131 -28.54 0.88 -0.64
C PHE A 131 -27.06 1.16 -0.89
N THR A 132 -26.70 1.59 -2.09
CA THR A 132 -25.29 1.92 -2.40
C THR A 132 -24.76 3.05 -1.51
N ASP A 133 -25.60 4.04 -1.21
CA ASP A 133 -25.22 5.17 -0.34
C ASP A 133 -25.07 4.73 1.13
N ALA A 134 -25.95 3.83 1.62
CA ALA A 134 -25.93 3.36 3.00
C ALA A 134 -24.87 2.26 3.25
N TYR A 135 -24.77 1.27 2.38
CA TYR A 135 -23.97 0.05 2.58
C TYR A 135 -22.69 -0.01 1.75
N GLY A 136 -22.63 0.73 0.64
CA GLY A 136 -21.63 0.52 -0.40
C GLY A 136 -21.88 -0.75 -1.22
N ASP A 137 -20.82 -1.28 -1.84
CA ASP A 137 -20.87 -2.50 -2.67
C ASP A 137 -20.23 -3.72 -1.99
N CYS A 138 -19.55 -3.52 -0.86
CA CYS A 138 -18.89 -4.57 -0.09
C CYS A 138 -18.89 -4.24 1.40
N TYR A 139 -18.40 -5.17 2.22
CA TYR A 139 -18.17 -4.97 3.64
C TYR A 139 -16.76 -5.41 4.03
N ILE A 140 -16.25 -4.89 5.15
CA ILE A 140 -14.95 -5.23 5.70
C ILE A 140 -15.05 -6.58 6.42
N SER A 141 -14.38 -7.59 5.88
CA SER A 141 -14.42 -8.97 6.36
C SER A 141 -13.12 -9.42 7.02
N GLY A 142 -12.12 -8.54 7.08
CA GLY A 142 -10.84 -8.88 7.66
C GLY A 142 -9.81 -7.76 7.55
N PHE A 143 -8.63 -8.00 8.10
CA PHE A 143 -7.49 -7.11 8.03
C PHE A 143 -6.21 -7.87 7.73
N VAL A 144 -5.27 -7.19 7.09
CA VAL A 144 -3.90 -7.69 6.89
C VAL A 144 -2.98 -6.87 7.79
N ASP A 145 -2.31 -7.56 8.72
CA ASP A 145 -1.31 -6.99 9.60
C ASP A 145 0.10 -7.21 9.00
N GLY A 146 0.92 -6.17 9.06
CA GLY A 146 2.25 -6.17 8.47
C GLY A 146 2.83 -4.76 8.41
N GLY A 147 3.43 -4.41 7.27
CA GLY A 147 4.04 -3.11 7.08
C GLY A 147 4.24 -2.76 5.62
N GLY A 148 4.26 -1.47 5.34
CA GLY A 148 4.55 -0.92 4.02
C GLY A 148 5.65 0.12 4.11
N PHE A 149 6.65 0.01 3.26
CA PHE A 149 7.67 1.02 3.03
C PHE A 149 7.58 1.47 1.57
N SER A 150 7.64 2.78 1.32
CA SER A 150 7.69 3.33 -0.02
C SER A 150 8.56 4.59 -0.04
N SER A 151 9.46 4.65 -1.01
CA SER A 151 10.34 5.78 -1.25
C SER A 151 10.28 6.18 -2.73
N ILE A 152 10.22 7.48 -2.98
CA ILE A 152 10.34 8.07 -4.31
C ILE A 152 11.63 8.88 -4.34
N LEU A 153 12.53 8.51 -5.26
CA LEU A 153 13.73 9.26 -5.58
C LEU A 153 13.49 9.99 -6.89
N SER A 154 13.34 11.31 -6.78
CA SER A 154 13.12 12.25 -7.88
C SER A 154 14.46 12.91 -8.23
N ILE A 155 14.98 12.62 -9.42
CA ILE A 155 16.30 13.06 -9.87
C ILE A 155 16.13 13.94 -11.11
N ARG A 156 16.63 15.17 -10.99
CA ARG A 156 16.74 16.14 -12.08
C ARG A 156 18.19 16.18 -12.55
N CYS A 157 18.43 15.89 -13.82
CA CYS A 157 19.74 15.98 -14.43
C CYS A 157 19.98 17.43 -14.88
N LEU A 158 21.09 18.04 -14.46
CA LEU A 158 21.48 19.36 -14.98
C LEU A 158 21.81 19.30 -16.47
N ASP A 159 22.36 18.17 -16.91
CA ASP A 159 22.59 17.83 -18.31
C ASP A 159 21.71 16.64 -18.72
N ARG A 160 20.65 16.94 -19.48
CA ARG A 160 19.70 15.93 -19.99
C ARG A 160 20.33 14.92 -20.95
N SER A 161 21.47 15.22 -21.57
CA SER A 161 22.17 14.23 -22.40
C SER A 161 22.76 13.08 -21.56
N LYS A 162 22.99 13.32 -20.27
CA LYS A 162 23.57 12.33 -19.33
C LYS A 162 22.53 11.45 -18.65
N THR A 163 21.22 11.67 -18.84
CA THR A 163 20.15 10.93 -18.17
C THR A 163 20.28 9.41 -18.33
N VAL A 164 20.64 8.92 -19.51
CA VAL A 164 20.86 7.48 -19.77
C VAL A 164 22.04 6.94 -18.95
N SER A 165 23.11 7.73 -18.81
CA SER A 165 24.28 7.37 -18.01
C SER A 165 23.92 7.30 -16.52
N VAL A 166 23.17 8.29 -16.03
CA VAL A 166 22.67 8.32 -14.64
C VAL A 166 21.81 7.10 -14.33
N ILE A 167 20.85 6.75 -15.21
CA ILE A 167 20.03 5.54 -15.05
C ILE A 167 20.91 4.28 -15.01
N ARG A 168 21.91 4.17 -15.88
CA ARG A 168 22.82 3.02 -15.91
C ARG A 168 23.62 2.90 -14.59
N THR A 169 24.12 4.02 -14.09
CA THR A 169 24.83 4.08 -12.81
C THR A 169 23.94 3.63 -11.66
N ILE A 170 22.73 4.17 -11.55
CA ILE A 170 21.77 3.78 -10.51
C ILE A 170 21.42 2.29 -10.62
N LYS A 171 21.12 1.80 -11.83
CA LYS A 171 20.88 0.36 -12.05
C LYS A 171 22.05 -0.51 -11.62
N SER A 172 23.28 -0.08 -11.88
CA SER A 172 24.47 -0.82 -11.45
C SER A 172 24.61 -0.86 -9.93
N MET A 173 24.29 0.24 -9.24
CA MET A 173 24.27 0.29 -7.77
C MET A 173 23.20 -0.60 -7.17
N ILE A 174 22.07 -0.77 -7.86
CA ILE A 174 20.95 -1.60 -7.39
C ILE A 174 21.23 -3.08 -7.63
N LYS A 175 21.73 -3.45 -8.83
CA LYS A 175 21.96 -4.85 -9.20
C LYS A 175 23.00 -5.56 -8.32
N THR A 176 24.00 -4.84 -7.81
CA THR A 176 24.92 -5.39 -6.80
C THR A 176 24.28 -5.62 -5.44
N LYS A 177 23.05 -5.14 -5.21
CA LYS A 177 22.31 -5.17 -3.94
C LYS A 177 21.06 -6.08 -3.98
N SER A 178 20.75 -6.72 -5.11
CA SER A 178 19.45 -7.36 -5.33
C SER A 178 19.51 -8.74 -6.02
N GLU A 179 20.56 -9.53 -5.80
CA GLU A 179 20.56 -10.96 -6.16
C GLU A 179 19.97 -11.80 -5.01
N PRO A 180 19.18 -12.85 -5.29
CA PRO A 180 18.34 -13.52 -4.29
C PRO A 180 19.06 -14.55 -3.40
N GLU A 181 20.34 -14.86 -3.66
CA GLU A 181 21.00 -16.03 -3.05
C GLU A 181 21.92 -15.73 -1.87
N ASP A 182 22.22 -14.47 -1.54
CA ASP A 182 22.93 -14.16 -0.29
C ASP A 182 22.56 -12.75 0.22
N PHE A 183 21.42 -12.67 0.90
CA PHE A 183 21.08 -11.54 1.77
C PHE A 183 21.95 -11.60 3.04
N THR A 184 23.27 -11.42 2.87
CA THR A 184 24.20 -11.27 3.99
C THR A 184 24.35 -9.79 4.33
N MET A 185 24.43 -9.50 5.64
CA MET A 185 24.57 -8.15 6.22
C MET A 185 25.78 -7.36 5.66
N ASP A 186 26.70 -8.05 4.96
CA ASP A 186 27.92 -7.52 4.37
C ASP A 186 27.76 -6.97 2.94
N SER A 187 26.61 -7.18 2.28
CA SER A 187 26.34 -6.69 0.90
C SER A 187 26.13 -5.17 0.81
N TYR A 188 25.87 -4.50 1.94
CA TYR A 188 25.48 -3.08 1.99
C TYR A 188 26.58 -2.14 2.50
N SER A 189 27.85 -2.55 2.45
CA SER A 189 28.98 -1.65 2.69
C SER A 189 29.23 -0.79 1.45
N LEU A 190 28.79 0.47 1.51
CA LEU A 190 29.01 1.49 0.48
C LEU A 190 30.42 2.08 0.51
N ASP A 191 31.40 1.35 1.06
CA ASP A 191 32.78 1.82 1.21
C ASP A 191 33.51 1.98 -0.12
N ASN A 192 32.89 1.61 -1.25
CA ASN A 192 33.39 1.90 -2.58
C ASN A 192 32.27 2.31 -3.55
N MET A 193 31.67 3.49 -3.34
CA MET A 193 31.06 4.18 -4.48
C MET A 193 32.18 4.49 -5.48
N SER A 194 32.19 3.78 -6.61
CA SER A 194 33.23 4.00 -7.62
C SER A 194 33.29 5.48 -8.00
N GLU A 195 34.48 5.99 -8.30
CA GLU A 195 34.64 7.38 -8.73
C GLU A 195 33.76 7.72 -9.96
N SER A 196 33.44 6.70 -10.77
CA SER A 196 32.50 6.79 -11.88
C SER A 196 31.05 7.05 -11.44
N ALA A 197 30.62 6.46 -10.33
CA ALA A 197 29.29 6.65 -9.77
C ALA A 197 29.10 8.05 -9.15
N SER A 198 30.10 8.52 -8.40
CA SER A 198 30.07 9.87 -7.84
C SER A 198 30.09 10.93 -8.95
N ASN A 199 30.92 10.75 -9.98
CA ASN A 199 30.96 11.65 -11.13
C ASN A 199 29.67 11.69 -11.94
N ALA A 200 28.96 10.57 -12.08
CA ALA A 200 27.68 10.54 -12.77
C ALA A 200 26.55 11.26 -12.00
N LEU A 201 26.61 11.29 -10.66
CA LEU A 201 25.59 11.92 -9.81
C LEU A 201 25.89 13.38 -9.44
N LYS A 202 27.13 13.86 -9.62
CA LYS A 202 27.54 15.25 -9.32
C LYS A 202 26.69 16.29 -10.04
N ASP A 203 26.27 16.01 -11.28
CA ASP A 203 25.47 16.92 -12.10
C ASP A 203 23.95 16.64 -11.96
N THR A 204 23.51 16.22 -10.77
CA THR A 204 22.10 15.92 -10.50
C THR A 204 21.60 16.59 -9.23
N GLU A 205 20.34 17.04 -9.26
CA GLU A 205 19.60 17.41 -8.06
C GLU A 205 18.68 16.24 -7.69
N MET A 206 18.77 15.77 -6.45
CA MET A 206 18.00 14.64 -5.97
C MET A 206 17.10 15.05 -4.82
N THR A 207 15.82 14.70 -4.93
CA THR A 207 14.82 14.84 -3.87
C THR A 207 14.35 13.45 -3.50
N ILE A 208 14.40 13.09 -2.21
CA ILE A 208 13.94 11.78 -1.72
C ILE A 208 12.76 12.00 -0.79
N SER A 209 11.66 11.34 -1.09
CA SER A 209 10.46 11.31 -0.25
C SER A 209 10.24 9.88 0.24
N VAL A 210 10.15 9.68 1.55
CA VAL A 210 9.95 8.36 2.16
C VAL A 210 8.67 8.36 2.98
N SER A 211 7.88 7.29 2.86
CA SER A 211 6.70 7.00 3.66
C SER A 211 6.76 5.54 4.11
N TRP A 212 6.41 5.28 5.36
CA TRP A 212 6.27 3.93 5.87
C TRP A 212 5.15 3.82 6.91
N MET A 213 4.70 2.59 7.12
CA MET A 213 3.71 2.16 8.11
C MET A 213 4.13 0.78 8.65
N GLY A 214 4.02 0.59 9.96
CA GLY A 214 4.63 -0.56 10.65
C GLY A 214 6.14 -0.44 10.80
N GLY A 215 6.72 -1.26 11.67
CA GLY A 215 8.17 -1.28 11.97
C GLY A 215 8.67 -0.14 12.87
N GLY A 216 7.79 0.77 13.30
CA GLY A 216 8.14 1.86 14.22
C GLY A 216 9.17 2.82 13.61
N GLN A 217 10.24 3.10 14.35
CA GLN A 217 11.32 3.97 13.89
C GLN A 217 12.37 3.16 13.11
N ILE A 218 12.35 3.30 11.78
CA ILE A 218 13.23 2.54 10.88
C ILE A 218 14.57 3.24 10.58
N LYS A 219 14.74 4.47 11.08
CA LYS A 219 15.94 5.30 10.91
C LYS A 219 16.01 6.40 11.97
N ASP A 220 17.23 6.85 12.30
CA ASP A 220 17.42 8.01 13.18
C ASP A 220 16.83 9.28 12.55
N SER A 221 16.06 10.01 13.35
CA SER A 221 15.39 11.27 12.96
C SER A 221 16.32 12.37 12.45
N LYS A 222 17.60 12.35 12.83
CA LYS A 222 18.60 13.37 12.50
C LYS A 222 19.35 13.08 11.21
N THR A 223 19.29 11.84 10.72
CA THR A 223 19.97 11.44 9.51
C THR A 223 19.12 11.84 8.30
N ASN A 224 19.73 12.41 7.26
CA ASN A 224 19.02 12.70 6.01
C ASN A 224 18.79 11.42 5.20
N TRP A 225 17.83 11.44 4.28
CA TRP A 225 17.65 10.33 3.34
C TRP A 225 18.55 10.52 2.13
N ASP A 226 19.23 9.45 1.74
CA ASP A 226 20.03 9.29 0.53
C ASP A 226 19.73 7.91 -0.08
N ILE A 227 20.30 7.60 -1.25
CA ILE A 227 20.10 6.30 -1.89
C ILE A 227 20.46 5.16 -0.92
N ASP A 228 21.58 5.29 -0.20
CA ASP A 228 22.07 4.23 0.67
C ASP A 228 21.11 3.91 1.83
N SER A 229 20.76 4.93 2.59
CA SER A 229 19.88 4.84 3.74
C SER A 229 18.48 4.36 3.34
N VAL A 230 17.98 4.70 2.14
CA VAL A 230 16.73 4.14 1.61
C VAL A 230 16.84 2.63 1.44
N TYR A 231 17.89 2.14 0.78
CA TYR A 231 18.05 0.69 0.55
C TYR A 231 18.38 -0.08 1.83
N LYS A 232 19.18 0.49 2.73
CA LYS A 232 19.44 -0.10 4.06
C LYS A 232 18.16 -0.21 4.89
N ALA A 233 17.35 0.85 4.93
CA ALA A 233 16.07 0.82 5.62
C ALA A 233 15.11 -0.19 4.99
N ALA A 234 15.03 -0.23 3.65
CA ALA A 234 14.21 -1.20 2.92
C ALA A 234 14.61 -2.66 3.22
N ALA A 235 15.92 -2.96 3.23
CA ALA A 235 16.44 -4.30 3.52
C ALA A 235 16.17 -4.74 4.97
N ALA A 236 16.31 -3.83 5.95
CA ALA A 236 16.03 -4.11 7.36
C ALA A 236 14.54 -4.06 7.71
N PHE A 237 13.69 -3.52 6.82
CA PHE A 237 12.27 -3.26 7.08
C PHE A 237 11.48 -4.48 7.57
N PRO A 238 11.62 -5.69 6.99
CA PRO A 238 10.86 -6.85 7.45
C PRO A 238 11.15 -7.22 8.91
N SER A 239 12.41 -7.08 9.37
CA SER A 239 12.81 -7.33 10.75
C SER A 239 12.20 -6.33 11.73
N TYR A 240 12.00 -5.08 11.31
CA TYR A 240 11.28 -4.09 12.11
C TYR A 240 9.79 -4.40 12.17
N VAL A 241 9.17 -4.72 11.03
CA VAL A 241 7.75 -5.06 10.94
C VAL A 241 7.42 -6.34 11.72
N ALA A 242 8.36 -7.30 11.78
CA ALA A 242 8.21 -8.50 12.61
C ALA A 242 8.01 -8.17 14.10
N GLN A 243 8.58 -7.06 14.58
CA GLN A 243 8.45 -6.63 15.97
C GLN A 243 7.23 -5.74 16.19
N ILE A 244 6.92 -4.85 15.24
CA ILE A 244 5.84 -3.85 15.35
C ILE A 244 4.99 -3.87 14.07
N PRO A 245 4.15 -4.90 13.86
CA PRO A 245 3.23 -4.94 12.73
C PRO A 245 2.07 -3.95 12.94
N GLN A 246 1.50 -3.46 11.84
CA GLN A 246 0.31 -2.62 11.82
C GLN A 246 -0.68 -3.08 10.75
N LYS A 247 -1.95 -2.69 10.90
CA LYS A 247 -2.98 -2.93 9.89
C LYS A 247 -2.66 -2.11 8.66
N THR A 248 -2.38 -2.80 7.56
CA THR A 248 -2.03 -2.17 6.28
C THR A 248 -3.20 -2.19 5.30
N TRP A 249 -4.03 -3.24 5.36
CA TRP A 249 -5.16 -3.43 4.46
C TRP A 249 -6.40 -3.91 5.18
N ALA A 250 -7.56 -3.46 4.71
CA ALA A 250 -8.84 -4.09 4.95
C ALA A 250 -9.15 -5.08 3.83
N ILE A 251 -9.63 -6.27 4.20
CA ILE A 251 -10.15 -7.26 3.27
C ILE A 251 -11.63 -6.97 3.04
N LEU A 252 -12.00 -6.89 1.77
CA LEU A 252 -13.35 -6.56 1.34
C LEU A 252 -14.05 -7.81 0.79
N THR A 253 -15.24 -8.08 1.30
CA THR A 253 -16.12 -9.12 0.76
C THR A 253 -17.37 -8.46 0.17
N ARG A 254 -17.69 -8.81 -1.08
CA ARG A 254 -18.91 -8.31 -1.73
C ARG A 254 -20.15 -8.91 -1.07
N TYR A 255 -21.23 -8.15 -0.95
CA TYR A 255 -22.48 -8.64 -0.35
C TYR A 255 -23.04 -9.89 -1.02
N LYS A 256 -22.85 -10.06 -2.34
CA LYS A 256 -23.23 -11.28 -3.07
C LYS A 256 -22.54 -12.57 -2.60
N ALA A 257 -21.42 -12.46 -1.88
CA ALA A 257 -20.75 -13.60 -1.28
C ALA A 257 -21.32 -13.93 0.11
N ASN A 258 -22.16 -13.05 0.69
CA ASN A 258 -22.80 -13.27 1.97
C ASN A 258 -24.11 -14.07 1.78
N ARG A 259 -24.23 -15.20 2.47
CA ARG A 259 -25.39 -16.08 2.36
C ARG A 259 -26.70 -15.40 2.75
N THR A 260 -26.74 -14.72 3.89
CA THR A 260 -27.98 -14.09 4.39
C THR A 260 -28.42 -12.92 3.52
N PHE A 261 -27.48 -12.21 2.89
CA PHE A 261 -27.81 -11.20 1.88
C PHE A 261 -28.48 -11.82 0.64
N ASN A 262 -27.96 -12.95 0.15
CA ASN A 262 -28.55 -13.64 -0.99
C ASN A 262 -29.95 -14.20 -0.69
N GLU A 263 -30.15 -14.76 0.51
CA GLU A 263 -31.48 -15.22 0.96
C GLU A 263 -32.49 -14.06 1.01
N LEU A 264 -32.06 -12.88 1.47
CA LEU A 264 -32.88 -11.67 1.48
C LEU A 264 -33.21 -11.17 0.06
N ALA A 265 -32.21 -11.11 -0.82
CA ALA A 265 -32.39 -10.68 -2.21
C ALA A 265 -33.37 -11.60 -2.95
N MET A 266 -33.24 -12.92 -2.79
CA MET A 266 -34.16 -13.90 -3.37
C MET A 266 -35.60 -13.73 -2.85
N LYS A 267 -35.78 -13.49 -1.55
CA LYS A 267 -37.12 -13.29 -0.96
C LYS A 267 -37.82 -12.04 -1.51
N LYS A 268 -37.07 -11.01 -1.88
CA LYS A 268 -37.59 -9.77 -2.48
C LYS A 268 -37.76 -9.86 -4.01
N GLU A 269 -37.63 -11.05 -4.60
CA GLU A 269 -37.61 -11.27 -6.06
C GLU A 269 -36.59 -10.37 -6.79
N MET A 270 -35.55 -9.96 -6.07
CA MET A 270 -34.49 -9.14 -6.62
C MET A 270 -33.41 -10.08 -7.15
N HIS A 271 -33.27 -10.15 -8.47
CA HIS A 271 -32.06 -10.71 -9.06
C HIS A 271 -30.89 -9.82 -8.63
N PRO A 272 -29.85 -10.35 -7.95
CA PRO A 272 -28.63 -9.59 -7.72
C PRO A 272 -28.06 -9.27 -9.10
N LEU A 273 -28.31 -8.03 -9.53
CA LEU A 273 -28.16 -7.59 -10.92
C LEU A 273 -26.75 -7.92 -11.44
N ASP A 274 -26.73 -8.37 -12.69
CA ASP A 274 -25.55 -8.51 -13.56
C ASP A 274 -24.59 -7.31 -13.45
#